data_AF-A0A7J9PV37-F1
#
_entry.id   AF-A0A7J9PV37-F1
#
_cell.length_a   1.000
_cell.length_b   1.000
_cell.length_c   1.000
_cell.angle_alpha   90.00
_cell.angle_beta   90.00
_cell.angle_gamma   90.00
#
_symmetry.space_group_name_H-M   'P 1'
#
loop_
_entity.id
_entity.type
_entity.pdbx_description
1 polymer ?
#
loop_
_entity_poly.entity_id
_entity_poly.type
_entity_poly.pdbx_seq_one_letter_code
_entity_poly.pdbx_strand_id
1 'polypeptide(L)'
;MGTNLKYKDNIYSCQHDSVTSLKIRFHNITLFMCKSCSSDNNMFCMFVKHILSPKIKKEFDINIVYHPECTMRCKQCKIDAHTPNDVLQEYLNGNITDRQFITKSADKIKEEIQNLDQKIFIADDKCYGSDANAFIDSFNPTNEERIGLETVLKKLKKPLVVENATPNKILSIYWNRFGKDVLFALTTDRGISEEMYNRKEQPSKILKMAVIKCKQKGVFASLPVYASIPPVAEFADRIAKIYKTKGRDEALKEIEKLKTEDTKIKSVAYAFLLTFGQTKGREWKYSKIEKEFAQFLKEGTKKLVESKPEEYHNALQLLLKDTGSTEIIRKN
;
A
#
# COMPACT_ATOMS: atom_id res chain seq x y z
N MET A 1 -18.41 27.68 -24.06
CA MET A 1 -17.51 26.63 -24.62
C MET A 1 -18.39 25.51 -25.15
N GLY A 2 -18.31 25.24 -26.46
CA GLY A 2 -19.27 24.43 -27.20
C GLY A 2 -19.29 22.98 -26.75
N THR A 3 -20.51 22.45 -26.56
CA THR A 3 -20.78 21.03 -26.44
C THR A 3 -20.39 20.34 -27.76
N ASN A 4 -19.18 19.78 -27.83
CA ASN A 4 -18.74 18.92 -28.94
C ASN A 4 -19.45 17.56 -28.88
N LEU A 5 -20.77 17.56 -29.03
CA LEU A 5 -21.57 16.35 -29.20
C LEU A 5 -21.50 15.94 -30.67
N LYS A 6 -21.16 14.68 -30.93
CA LYS A 6 -21.26 14.12 -32.28
C LYS A 6 -22.66 13.56 -32.49
N TYR A 7 -23.20 13.80 -33.68
CA TYR A 7 -24.47 13.24 -34.12
C TYR A 7 -24.24 12.02 -35.00
N LYS A 8 -24.92 10.91 -34.68
CA LYS A 8 -24.97 9.71 -35.51
C LYS A 8 -26.25 8.92 -35.19
N ASP A 9 -26.99 8.50 -36.22
CA ASP A 9 -28.17 7.61 -36.09
C ASP A 9 -29.21 8.07 -35.04
N ASN A 10 -29.58 9.36 -35.06
CA ASN A 10 -30.47 10.02 -34.08
C ASN A 10 -29.92 10.11 -32.64
N ILE A 11 -28.61 9.90 -32.45
CA ILE A 11 -27.94 9.99 -31.15
C ILE A 11 -26.93 11.15 -31.16
N TYR A 12 -27.09 12.08 -30.22
CA TYR A 12 -26.07 13.06 -29.86
C TYR A 12 -25.26 12.52 -28.68
N SER A 13 -23.95 12.40 -28.80
CA SER A 13 -23.10 11.87 -27.71
C SER A 13 -21.77 12.59 -27.60
N CYS A 14 -21.29 12.78 -26.37
CA CYS A 14 -19.90 13.14 -26.14
C CYS A 14 -18.97 11.98 -26.50
N GLN A 15 -17.74 12.30 -26.93
CA GLN A 15 -16.72 11.29 -27.29
C GLN A 15 -15.83 10.89 -26.11
N HIS A 16 -16.25 11.23 -24.89
CA HIS A 16 -15.55 10.86 -23.68
C HIS A 16 -16.10 9.54 -23.16
N ASP A 17 -15.20 8.63 -22.83
CA ASP A 17 -15.57 7.46 -22.05
C ASP A 17 -15.86 7.92 -20.61
N SER A 18 -17.08 7.66 -20.14
CA SER A 18 -17.53 8.10 -18.84
C SER A 18 -18.53 7.13 -18.27
N VAL A 19 -18.27 6.70 -17.04
CA VAL A 19 -19.12 5.74 -16.33
C VAL A 19 -20.51 6.29 -16.03
N THR A 20 -20.65 7.62 -15.91
CA THR A 20 -21.95 8.26 -15.65
C THR A 20 -22.27 9.30 -16.71
N SER A 21 -23.41 9.11 -17.38
CA SER A 21 -23.90 10.03 -18.41
C SER A 21 -25.36 10.37 -18.21
N LEU A 22 -25.71 11.64 -18.43
CA LEU A 22 -27.09 12.09 -18.60
C LEU A 22 -27.61 11.59 -19.94
N LYS A 23 -28.74 10.88 -19.91
CA LYS A 23 -29.51 10.50 -21.08
C LYS A 23 -30.81 11.29 -21.10
N ILE A 24 -31.05 12.04 -22.17
CA ILE A 24 -32.33 12.69 -22.47
C ILE A 24 -32.81 12.13 -23.80
N ARG A 25 -33.94 11.42 -23.80
CA ARG A 25 -34.61 10.99 -25.02
C ARG A 25 -35.87 11.80 -25.23
N PHE A 26 -36.04 12.31 -26.43
CA PHE A 26 -37.23 13.02 -26.88
C PHE A 26 -37.63 12.47 -28.26
N HIS A 27 -38.77 11.78 -28.31
CA HIS A 27 -39.20 10.97 -29.46
C HIS A 27 -38.07 10.06 -29.99
N ASN A 28 -37.63 10.26 -31.23
CA ASN A 28 -36.59 9.46 -31.91
C ASN A 28 -35.16 9.93 -31.62
N ILE A 29 -34.98 11.08 -30.96
CA ILE A 29 -33.66 11.66 -30.68
C ILE A 29 -33.23 11.30 -29.25
N THR A 30 -31.99 10.84 -29.10
CA THR A 30 -31.38 10.60 -27.79
C THR A 30 -30.11 11.43 -27.64
N LEU A 31 -29.96 12.10 -26.50
CA LEU A 31 -28.77 12.86 -26.13
C LEU A 31 -28.08 12.17 -24.94
N PHE A 32 -26.78 11.96 -25.05
CA PHE A 32 -25.89 11.47 -24.01
C PHE A 32 -24.82 12.49 -23.69
N MET A 33 -24.64 12.79 -22.41
CA MET A 33 -23.68 13.79 -21.98
C MET A 33 -23.03 13.43 -20.65
N CYS A 34 -21.69 13.38 -20.63
CA CYS A 34 -20.92 13.17 -19.42
C CYS A 34 -20.80 14.47 -18.59
N LYS A 35 -20.33 14.34 -17.34
CA LYS A 35 -20.09 15.48 -16.43
C LYS A 35 -19.20 16.55 -17.05
N SER A 36 -18.12 16.17 -17.75
CA SER A 36 -17.17 17.13 -18.34
C SER A 36 -17.74 17.91 -19.51
N CYS A 37 -18.68 17.32 -20.26
CA CYS A 37 -19.39 17.99 -21.35
C CYS A 37 -20.65 18.72 -20.88
N SER A 38 -21.08 18.48 -19.64
CA SER A 38 -22.28 19.11 -19.09
C SER A 38 -22.07 20.60 -18.83
N SER A 39 -23.08 21.37 -19.22
CA SER A 39 -23.15 22.79 -18.97
C SER A 39 -23.65 23.07 -17.55
N ASP A 40 -23.46 24.30 -17.08
CA ASP A 40 -24.11 24.80 -15.86
C ASP A 40 -25.55 25.29 -16.14
N ASN A 41 -26.16 24.87 -17.25
CA ASN A 41 -27.58 25.06 -17.52
C ASN A 41 -28.37 23.77 -17.23
N ASN A 42 -29.69 23.87 -17.30
CA ASN A 42 -30.61 22.74 -17.28
C ASN A 42 -31.19 22.56 -18.69
N MET A 43 -30.70 21.57 -19.43
CA MET A 43 -31.12 21.36 -20.83
C MET A 43 -32.60 21.03 -20.96
N PHE A 44 -33.17 20.27 -20.02
CA PHE A 44 -34.61 20.00 -20.02
C PHE A 44 -35.41 21.32 -19.99
N CYS A 45 -35.11 22.22 -19.05
CA CYS A 45 -35.78 23.51 -18.96
C CYS A 45 -35.52 24.39 -20.20
N MET A 46 -34.38 24.26 -20.87
CA MET A 46 -34.13 24.93 -22.14
C MET A 46 -35.03 24.39 -23.26
N PHE A 47 -35.18 23.07 -23.39
CA PHE A 47 -36.06 22.47 -24.40
C PHE A 47 -37.53 22.80 -24.17
N VAL A 48 -37.99 22.72 -22.92
CA VAL A 48 -39.40 22.97 -22.56
C VAL A 48 -39.87 24.37 -22.95
N LYS A 49 -38.98 25.38 -22.95
CA LYS A 49 -39.31 26.76 -23.39
C LYS A 49 -39.76 26.85 -24.85
N HIS A 50 -39.43 25.85 -25.67
CA HIS A 50 -39.71 25.84 -27.10
C HIS A 50 -40.75 24.79 -27.52
N ILE A 51 -41.41 24.14 -26.56
CA ILE A 51 -42.36 23.05 -26.84
C ILE A 51 -43.71 23.36 -26.19
N LEU A 52 -44.78 23.22 -26.97
CA LEU A 52 -46.16 23.31 -26.50
C LEU A 52 -46.73 21.90 -26.35
N SER A 53 -46.64 21.33 -25.14
CA SER A 53 -47.32 20.07 -24.79
C SER A 53 -48.00 20.17 -23.41
N PRO A 54 -49.27 19.76 -23.28
CA PRO A 54 -49.97 19.76 -21.99
C PRO A 54 -49.40 18.73 -21.00
N LYS A 55 -48.56 17.79 -21.47
CA LYS A 55 -47.92 16.75 -20.65
C LYS A 55 -46.42 16.72 -20.89
N ILE A 56 -45.78 17.90 -20.96
CA ILE A 56 -44.39 18.05 -21.40
C ILE A 56 -43.39 17.12 -20.70
N LYS A 57 -43.50 16.89 -19.39
CA LYS A 57 -42.60 15.98 -18.65
C LYS A 57 -42.66 14.53 -19.16
N LYS A 58 -43.79 14.10 -19.74
CA LYS A 58 -43.98 12.73 -20.27
C LYS A 58 -43.45 12.56 -21.69
N GLU A 59 -43.16 13.66 -22.39
CA GLU A 59 -42.56 13.63 -23.73
C GLU A 59 -41.06 13.26 -23.68
N PHE A 60 -40.46 13.40 -22.50
CA PHE A 60 -39.05 13.14 -22.26
C PHE A 60 -38.84 11.90 -21.40
N ASP A 61 -37.89 11.07 -21.83
CA ASP A 61 -37.31 9.99 -21.03
C ASP A 61 -35.91 10.45 -20.57
N ILE A 62 -35.83 10.89 -19.31
CA ILE A 62 -34.64 11.48 -18.70
C ILE A 62 -34.14 10.56 -17.61
N ASN A 63 -32.91 10.08 -17.77
CA ASN A 63 -32.30 9.14 -16.86
C ASN A 63 -30.78 9.33 -16.78
N ILE A 64 -30.19 8.85 -15.69
CA ILE A 64 -28.75 8.69 -15.55
C ILE A 64 -28.38 7.27 -15.95
N VAL A 65 -27.48 7.15 -16.92
CA VAL A 65 -26.87 5.88 -17.28
C VAL A 65 -25.58 5.75 -16.49
N TYR A 66 -25.54 4.75 -15.60
CA TYR A 66 -24.36 4.34 -14.87
C TYR A 66 -23.87 3.00 -15.42
N HIS A 67 -22.71 2.99 -16.04
CA HIS A 67 -22.13 1.79 -16.64
C HIS A 67 -20.61 1.75 -16.43
N PRO A 68 -20.13 1.13 -15.35
CA PRO A 68 -18.70 0.93 -15.17
C PRO A 68 -18.17 -0.05 -16.21
N GLU A 69 -16.90 0.11 -16.59
CA GLU A 69 -16.21 -0.83 -17.48
C GLU A 69 -16.11 -2.19 -16.77
N CYS A 70 -16.92 -3.15 -17.21
CA CYS A 70 -16.95 -4.48 -16.63
C CYS A 70 -15.80 -5.32 -17.17
N THR A 71 -14.84 -5.68 -16.31
CA THR A 71 -13.69 -6.53 -16.68
C THR A 71 -14.08 -7.99 -16.84
N MET A 72 -15.27 -8.37 -16.38
CA MET A 72 -15.85 -9.70 -16.54
C MET A 72 -17.15 -9.66 -17.34
N ARG A 73 -17.34 -10.67 -18.20
CA ARG A 73 -18.64 -10.92 -18.83
C ARG A 73 -19.57 -11.58 -17.83
N CYS A 74 -20.50 -10.81 -17.28
CA CYS A 74 -21.58 -11.34 -16.45
C CYS A 74 -22.78 -11.71 -17.31
N LYS A 75 -23.46 -12.83 -16.99
CA LYS A 75 -24.74 -13.20 -17.63
C LYS A 75 -25.85 -12.19 -17.32
N GLN A 76 -25.81 -11.63 -16.11
CA GLN A 76 -26.68 -10.56 -15.65
C GLN A 76 -25.84 -9.62 -14.78
N CYS A 77 -25.83 -8.33 -15.11
CA CYS A 77 -25.18 -7.33 -14.28
C CYS A 77 -25.98 -7.19 -12.99
N LYS A 78 -25.32 -7.31 -11.84
CA LYS A 78 -25.97 -7.18 -10.54
C LYS A 78 -26.02 -5.74 -10.04
N ILE A 79 -25.46 -4.81 -10.80
CA ILE A 79 -25.58 -3.38 -10.61
C ILE A 79 -26.80 -2.96 -11.44
N ASP A 80 -27.94 -2.86 -10.77
CA ASP A 80 -29.15 -2.29 -11.35
C ASP A 80 -29.27 -0.85 -10.88
N ALA A 81 -28.52 0.04 -11.55
CA ALA A 81 -28.49 1.45 -11.19
C ALA A 81 -29.71 2.14 -11.80
N HIS A 82 -30.52 2.75 -10.94
CA HIS A 82 -31.65 3.57 -11.37
C HIS A 82 -31.38 5.04 -11.10
N THR A 83 -32.03 5.91 -11.88
CA THR A 83 -32.03 7.34 -11.61
C THR A 83 -32.76 7.61 -10.29
N PRO A 84 -32.12 8.22 -9.27
CA PRO A 84 -32.79 8.53 -8.02
C PRO A 84 -33.94 9.53 -8.27
N ASN A 85 -35.17 9.13 -7.90
CA ASN A 85 -36.37 9.89 -8.27
C ASN A 85 -36.39 11.30 -7.68
N ASP A 86 -35.92 11.49 -6.45
CA ASP A 86 -35.90 12.80 -5.81
C ASP A 86 -34.95 13.78 -6.52
N VAL A 87 -33.77 13.31 -6.93
CA VAL A 87 -32.83 14.12 -7.73
C VAL A 87 -33.38 14.39 -9.13
N LEU A 88 -34.09 13.43 -9.74
CA LEU A 88 -34.79 13.63 -11.00
C LEU A 88 -35.87 14.73 -10.88
N GLN A 89 -36.64 14.74 -9.79
CA GLN A 89 -37.64 15.80 -9.58
C GLN A 89 -37.00 17.18 -9.40
N GLU A 90 -35.88 17.29 -8.67
CA GLU A 90 -35.11 18.55 -8.61
C GLU A 90 -34.70 19.03 -10.01
N TYR A 91 -34.21 18.11 -10.85
CA TYR A 91 -33.79 18.42 -12.22
C TYR A 91 -34.97 18.86 -13.09
N LEU A 92 -36.09 18.13 -13.08
CA LEU A 92 -37.29 18.47 -13.86
C LEU A 92 -37.97 19.76 -13.42
N ASN A 93 -37.72 20.23 -12.20
CA ASN A 93 -38.22 21.52 -11.71
C ASN A 93 -37.25 22.68 -11.99
N GLY A 94 -36.09 22.41 -12.59
CA GLY A 94 -35.08 23.43 -12.90
C GLY A 94 -34.23 23.88 -11.71
N ASN A 95 -34.29 23.16 -10.58
CA ASN A 95 -33.57 23.52 -9.36
C ASN A 95 -32.07 23.19 -9.42
N ILE A 96 -31.69 22.27 -10.31
CA ILE A 96 -30.30 21.84 -10.49
C ILE A 96 -29.91 21.82 -11.97
N THR A 97 -28.62 22.02 -12.23
CA THR A 97 -28.02 21.97 -13.57
C THR A 97 -27.78 20.54 -14.04
N ASP A 98 -27.46 20.35 -15.32
CA ASP A 98 -27.09 19.03 -15.87
C ASP A 98 -25.90 18.42 -15.11
N ARG A 99 -24.88 19.25 -14.82
CA ARG A 99 -23.68 18.83 -14.07
C ARG A 99 -24.01 18.37 -12.65
N GLN A 100 -24.87 19.12 -11.97
CA GLN A 100 -25.32 18.80 -10.63
C GLN A 100 -26.17 17.52 -10.63
N PHE A 101 -27.05 17.36 -11.63
CA PHE A 101 -27.88 16.16 -11.76
C PHE A 101 -27.03 14.90 -11.94
N ILE A 102 -26.02 14.94 -12.82
CA ILE A 102 -25.08 13.82 -13.01
C ILE A 102 -24.34 13.51 -11.72
N THR A 103 -23.78 14.53 -11.04
CA THR A 103 -22.96 14.32 -9.84
C THR A 103 -23.78 13.78 -8.67
N LYS A 104 -24.89 14.45 -8.32
CA LYS A 104 -25.76 14.02 -7.21
C LYS A 104 -26.32 12.62 -7.42
N SER A 105 -26.72 12.29 -8.66
CA SER A 105 -27.24 10.96 -8.98
C SER A 105 -26.15 9.89 -8.91
N ALA A 106 -24.95 10.19 -9.41
CA ALA A 106 -23.81 9.26 -9.31
C ALA A 106 -23.48 8.92 -7.85
N ASP A 107 -23.50 9.91 -6.97
CA ASP A 107 -23.21 9.71 -5.54
C ASP A 107 -24.26 8.82 -4.88
N LYS A 108 -25.55 9.08 -5.13
CA LYS A 108 -26.64 8.22 -4.64
C LYS A 108 -26.60 6.80 -5.19
N ILE A 109 -26.32 6.65 -6.49
CA ILE A 109 -26.18 5.31 -7.10
C ILE A 109 -25.02 4.56 -6.44
N LYS A 110 -23.89 5.23 -6.14
CA LYS A 110 -22.78 4.59 -5.40
C LYS A 110 -23.19 4.18 -3.99
N GLU A 111 -23.94 5.01 -3.27
CA GLU A 111 -24.48 4.66 -1.95
C GLU A 111 -25.42 3.46 -2.02
N GLU A 112 -26.32 3.40 -3.00
CA GLU A 112 -27.19 2.24 -3.25
C GLU A 112 -26.36 0.98 -3.51
N ILE A 113 -25.33 1.08 -4.37
CA ILE A 113 -24.41 -0.02 -4.65
C ILE A 113 -23.71 -0.48 -3.38
N GLN A 114 -23.18 0.42 -2.55
CA GLN A 114 -22.50 0.07 -1.29
C GLN A 114 -23.40 -0.66 -0.28
N ASN A 115 -24.72 -0.52 -0.41
CA ASN A 115 -25.70 -1.14 0.46
C ASN A 115 -26.23 -2.50 -0.04
N LEU A 116 -25.84 -2.94 -1.24
CA LEU A 116 -26.25 -4.25 -1.75
C LEU A 116 -25.70 -5.39 -0.87
N ASP A 117 -26.49 -6.45 -0.66
CA ASP A 117 -26.06 -7.62 0.11
C ASP A 117 -25.31 -8.64 -0.77
N GLN A 118 -24.28 -8.17 -1.45
CA GLN A 118 -23.48 -8.98 -2.37
C GLN A 118 -22.06 -8.47 -2.45
N LYS A 119 -21.14 -9.37 -2.75
CA LYS A 119 -19.74 -9.03 -2.89
C LYS A 119 -19.44 -8.56 -4.32
N ILE A 120 -19.29 -7.25 -4.47
CA ILE A 120 -18.91 -6.59 -5.73
C ILE A 120 -17.73 -5.65 -5.46
N PHE A 121 -16.75 -5.67 -6.35
CA PHE A 121 -15.58 -4.80 -6.31
C PHE A 121 -15.62 -3.80 -7.46
N ILE A 122 -15.61 -2.52 -7.12
CA ILE A 122 -15.55 -1.41 -8.07
C ILE A 122 -14.40 -0.50 -7.62
N ALA A 123 -13.46 -0.28 -8.53
CA ALA A 123 -12.40 0.70 -8.35
C ALA A 123 -12.42 1.67 -9.51
N ASP A 124 -12.51 2.95 -9.18
CA ASP A 124 -12.63 4.02 -10.16
C ASP A 124 -13.81 3.75 -11.10
N ASP A 125 -13.51 3.61 -12.38
CA ASP A 125 -14.47 3.41 -13.45
C ASP A 125 -14.64 1.92 -13.83
N LYS A 126 -13.98 1.00 -13.11
CA LYS A 126 -13.94 -0.43 -13.43
C LYS A 126 -14.68 -1.28 -12.43
N CYS A 127 -15.50 -2.19 -12.95
CA CYS A 127 -16.20 -3.21 -12.17
C CYS A 127 -15.54 -4.57 -12.36
N TYR A 128 -15.10 -5.17 -11.26
CA TYR A 128 -14.45 -6.49 -11.21
C TYR A 128 -15.41 -7.59 -10.72
N GLY A 129 -16.69 -7.25 -10.53
CA GLY A 129 -17.68 -8.18 -9.98
C GLY A 129 -17.19 -8.78 -8.66
N SER A 130 -17.24 -10.10 -8.54
CA SER A 130 -16.76 -10.83 -7.36
C SER A 130 -15.30 -11.33 -7.47
N ASP A 131 -14.59 -10.97 -8.54
CA ASP A 131 -13.21 -11.43 -8.76
C ASP A 131 -12.22 -10.58 -7.94
N ALA A 132 -11.83 -11.13 -6.79
CA ALA A 132 -10.89 -10.49 -5.89
C ALA A 132 -9.48 -10.43 -6.50
N ASN A 133 -9.08 -11.41 -7.30
CA ASN A 133 -7.72 -11.48 -7.84
C ASN A 133 -7.55 -10.43 -8.93
N ALA A 134 -8.48 -10.37 -9.89
CA ALA A 134 -8.45 -9.34 -10.93
C ALA A 134 -8.49 -7.92 -10.33
N PHE A 135 -9.29 -7.72 -9.28
CA PHE A 135 -9.31 -6.45 -8.54
C PHE A 135 -7.95 -6.13 -7.93
N ILE A 136 -7.35 -7.05 -7.19
CA ILE A 136 -6.04 -6.84 -6.53
C ILE A 136 -4.93 -6.61 -7.57
N ASP A 137 -4.89 -7.43 -8.61
CA ASP A 137 -3.85 -7.39 -9.66
C ASP A 137 -3.85 -6.05 -10.39
N SER A 138 -5.00 -5.40 -10.53
CA SER A 138 -5.11 -4.11 -11.19
C SER A 138 -4.32 -2.97 -10.52
N PHE A 139 -3.90 -3.16 -9.26
CA PHE A 139 -3.12 -2.18 -8.51
C PHE A 139 -1.62 -2.46 -8.47
N ASN A 140 -1.13 -3.56 -9.05
CA ASN A 140 0.28 -4.01 -8.96
C ASN A 140 0.87 -3.93 -7.53
N PRO A 141 0.23 -4.58 -6.52
CA PRO A 141 0.64 -4.46 -5.12
C PRO A 141 1.99 -5.14 -4.85
N THR A 142 2.67 -4.73 -3.78
CA THR A 142 3.78 -5.54 -3.23
C THR A 142 3.24 -6.86 -2.65
N ASN A 143 4.13 -7.83 -2.40
CA ASN A 143 3.74 -9.11 -1.80
C ASN A 143 3.00 -8.93 -0.46
N GLU A 144 3.47 -7.99 0.36
CA GLU A 144 2.85 -7.69 1.65
C GLU A 144 1.46 -7.06 1.49
N GLU A 145 1.32 -6.13 0.54
CA GLU A 145 0.05 -5.49 0.23
C GLU A 145 -0.96 -6.49 -0.34
N ARG A 146 -0.52 -7.41 -1.21
CA ARG A 146 -1.36 -8.48 -1.75
C ARG A 146 -1.96 -9.32 -0.64
N ILE A 147 -1.14 -9.83 0.29
CA ILE A 147 -1.60 -10.62 1.44
C ILE A 147 -2.61 -9.82 2.27
N GLY A 148 -2.35 -8.53 2.49
CA GLY A 148 -3.25 -7.65 3.22
C GLY A 148 -4.59 -7.46 2.51
N LEU A 149 -4.58 -7.18 1.21
CA LEU A 149 -5.80 -7.03 0.42
C LEU A 149 -6.59 -8.34 0.38
N GLU A 150 -5.96 -9.48 0.10
CA GLU A 150 -6.62 -10.80 0.10
C GLU A 150 -7.31 -11.08 1.44
N THR A 151 -6.64 -10.77 2.56
CA THR A 151 -7.19 -10.95 3.89
C THR A 151 -8.43 -10.08 4.13
N VAL A 152 -8.37 -8.80 3.73
CA VAL A 152 -9.51 -7.88 3.82
C VAL A 152 -10.65 -8.36 2.92
N LEU A 153 -10.40 -8.56 1.63
CA LEU A 153 -11.42 -8.91 0.65
C LEU A 153 -12.09 -10.25 0.96
N LYS A 154 -11.37 -11.22 1.52
CA LYS A 154 -11.96 -12.50 1.96
C LYS A 154 -13.02 -12.32 3.05
N LYS A 155 -12.85 -11.33 3.93
CA LYS A 155 -13.78 -11.03 5.03
C LYS A 155 -14.92 -10.08 4.65
N LEU A 156 -14.84 -9.42 3.49
CA LEU A 156 -15.92 -8.57 3.00
C LEU A 156 -17.11 -9.39 2.51
N LYS A 157 -18.29 -9.02 3.01
CA LYS A 157 -19.60 -9.50 2.55
C LYS A 157 -20.33 -8.47 1.68
N LYS A 158 -20.07 -7.19 1.93
CA LYS A 158 -20.64 -6.04 1.21
C LYS A 158 -19.73 -5.60 0.05
N PRO A 159 -20.25 -4.79 -0.89
CA PRO A 159 -19.47 -4.20 -1.94
C PRO A 159 -18.34 -3.30 -1.42
N LEU A 160 -17.29 -3.22 -2.24
CA LEU A 160 -16.21 -2.26 -2.09
C LEU A 160 -16.24 -1.34 -3.30
N VAL A 161 -16.55 -0.07 -3.08
CA VAL A 161 -16.54 0.97 -4.11
C VAL A 161 -15.54 2.02 -3.68
N VAL A 162 -14.44 2.18 -4.42
CA VAL A 162 -13.35 3.10 -4.06
C VAL A 162 -12.89 3.87 -5.27
N GLU A 163 -12.85 5.19 -5.15
CA GLU A 163 -12.24 6.09 -6.13
C GLU A 163 -10.76 6.32 -5.82
N ASN A 164 -9.98 6.66 -6.84
CA ASN A 164 -8.52 6.81 -6.82
C ASN A 164 -7.89 5.68 -6.00
N ALA A 165 -8.24 4.44 -6.37
CA ALA A 165 -7.99 3.28 -5.55
C ALA A 165 -6.49 2.94 -5.55
N THR A 166 -5.94 2.74 -4.35
CA THR A 166 -4.58 2.23 -4.15
C THR A 166 -4.61 1.16 -3.05
N PRO A 167 -3.63 0.24 -3.02
CA PRO A 167 -3.55 -0.77 -1.96
C PRO A 167 -3.60 -0.15 -0.57
N ASN A 168 -2.80 0.91 -0.34
CA ASN A 168 -2.77 1.61 0.94
C ASN A 168 -4.12 2.25 1.30
N LYS A 169 -4.83 2.85 0.33
CA LYS A 169 -6.14 3.48 0.57
C LYS A 169 -7.17 2.43 1.00
N ILE A 170 -7.24 1.31 0.28
CA ILE A 170 -8.15 0.20 0.60
C ILE A 170 -7.83 -0.37 2.00
N LEU A 171 -6.55 -0.64 2.27
CA LEU A 171 -6.11 -1.12 3.58
C LEU A 171 -6.46 -0.13 4.70
N SER A 172 -6.33 1.17 4.45
CA SER A 172 -6.65 2.22 5.43
C SER A 172 -8.14 2.25 5.80
N ILE A 173 -9.03 2.09 4.80
CA ILE A 173 -10.48 2.03 5.02
C ILE A 173 -10.84 0.91 6.01
N TYR A 174 -10.18 -0.24 5.90
CA TYR A 174 -10.48 -1.42 6.70
C TYR A 174 -9.50 -1.70 7.85
N TRP A 175 -8.54 -0.83 8.08
CA TRP A 175 -7.44 -1.08 9.03
C TRP A 175 -7.95 -1.33 10.45
N ASN A 176 -8.86 -0.49 10.92
CA ASN A 176 -9.44 -0.62 12.28
C ASN A 176 -10.21 -1.93 12.47
N ARG A 177 -10.72 -2.51 11.40
CA ARG A 177 -11.55 -3.73 11.46
C ARG A 177 -10.73 -5.00 11.25
N PHE A 178 -9.76 -4.99 10.35
CA PHE A 178 -9.04 -6.19 9.91
C PHE A 178 -7.51 -6.07 10.03
N GLY A 179 -6.96 -4.94 10.47
CA GLY A 179 -5.52 -4.70 10.51
C GLY A 179 -4.75 -5.72 11.33
N LYS A 180 -5.30 -6.15 12.48
CA LYS A 180 -4.71 -7.23 13.30
C LYS A 180 -4.66 -8.56 12.55
N ASP A 181 -5.74 -8.90 11.84
CA ASP A 181 -5.81 -10.14 11.06
C ASP A 181 -4.83 -10.13 9.89
N VAL A 182 -4.73 -8.99 9.19
CA VAL A 182 -3.77 -8.77 8.11
C VAL A 182 -2.34 -8.97 8.62
N LEU A 183 -2.00 -8.32 9.74
CA LEU A 183 -0.67 -8.45 10.35
C LEU A 183 -0.40 -9.87 10.81
N PHE A 184 -1.39 -10.56 11.36
CA PHE A 184 -1.22 -11.96 11.76
C PHE A 184 -1.04 -12.89 10.56
N ALA A 185 -1.80 -12.69 9.48
CA ALA A 185 -1.62 -13.45 8.24
C ALA A 185 -0.22 -13.27 7.62
N LEU A 186 0.35 -12.08 7.78
CA LEU A 186 1.68 -11.74 7.26
C LEU A 186 2.83 -12.23 8.15
N THR A 187 2.67 -12.13 9.47
CA THR A 187 3.77 -12.36 10.43
C THR A 187 3.73 -13.73 11.08
N THR A 188 2.54 -14.34 11.19
CA THR A 188 2.24 -15.50 12.05
C THR A 188 2.67 -15.34 13.52
N ASP A 189 2.97 -14.11 13.93
CA ASP A 189 3.49 -13.76 15.25
C ASP A 189 2.56 -12.74 15.91
N ARG A 190 1.86 -13.17 16.96
CA ARG A 190 0.90 -12.32 17.68
C ARG A 190 1.56 -11.11 18.34
N GLY A 191 2.79 -11.25 18.83
CA GLY A 191 3.50 -10.15 19.49
C GLY A 191 3.90 -9.07 18.51
N ILE A 192 4.47 -9.46 17.36
CA ILE A 192 4.80 -8.50 16.28
C ILE A 192 3.53 -7.88 15.71
N SER A 193 2.46 -8.67 15.54
CA SER A 193 1.18 -8.17 15.03
C SER A 193 0.60 -7.07 15.93
N GLU A 194 0.55 -7.29 17.25
CA GLU A 194 0.01 -6.30 18.19
C GLU A 194 0.85 -5.03 18.24
N GLU A 195 2.18 -5.15 18.27
CA GLU A 195 3.07 -3.99 18.23
C GLU A 195 2.88 -3.19 16.94
N MET A 196 2.84 -3.86 15.79
CA MET A 196 2.73 -3.21 14.49
C MET A 196 1.35 -2.58 14.28
N TYR A 197 0.29 -3.17 14.81
CA TYR A 197 -1.06 -2.62 14.72
C TYR A 197 -1.19 -1.25 15.40
N ASN A 198 -0.50 -1.06 16.53
CA ASN A 198 -0.54 0.16 17.33
C ASN A 198 0.32 1.31 16.76
N ARG A 199 0.94 1.12 15.61
CA ARG A 199 1.73 2.14 14.90
C ARG A 199 0.82 3.15 14.19
N LYS A 200 1.34 4.38 14.00
CA LYS A 200 0.60 5.50 13.39
C LYS A 200 0.92 5.70 11.91
N GLU A 201 1.88 4.94 11.39
CA GLU A 201 2.26 4.95 9.98
C GLU A 201 1.13 4.41 9.08
N GLN A 202 1.25 4.66 7.78
CA GLN A 202 0.29 4.12 6.81
C GLN A 202 0.35 2.57 6.75
N PRO A 203 -0.79 1.88 6.54
CA PRO A 203 -0.85 0.41 6.50
C PRO A 203 0.24 -0.24 5.66
N SER A 204 0.44 0.19 4.41
CA SER A 204 1.47 -0.40 3.55
C SER A 204 2.89 -0.30 4.13
N LYS A 205 3.19 0.79 4.85
CA LYS A 205 4.47 0.97 5.54
C LYS A 205 4.56 0.04 6.76
N ILE A 206 3.48 -0.07 7.54
CA ILE A 206 3.40 -1.00 8.68
C ILE A 206 3.64 -2.44 8.21
N LEU A 207 3.01 -2.89 7.12
CA LEU A 207 3.19 -4.25 6.60
C LEU A 207 4.65 -4.54 6.23
N LYS A 208 5.31 -3.62 5.52
CA LYS A 208 6.75 -3.73 5.20
C LYS A 208 7.60 -3.82 6.46
N MET A 209 7.33 -2.99 7.46
CA MET A 209 8.04 -3.01 8.73
C MET A 209 7.83 -4.31 9.51
N ALA A 210 6.61 -4.86 9.46
CA ALA A 210 6.27 -6.12 10.10
C ALA A 210 7.07 -7.30 9.50
N VAL A 211 7.17 -7.38 8.17
CA VAL A 211 7.99 -8.41 7.49
C VAL A 211 9.46 -8.26 7.85
N ILE A 212 10.00 -7.04 7.81
CA ILE A 212 11.40 -6.78 8.21
C ILE A 212 11.61 -7.27 9.65
N LYS A 213 10.70 -6.94 10.56
CA LYS A 213 10.81 -7.36 11.96
C LYS A 213 10.73 -8.88 12.13
N CYS A 214 9.88 -9.57 11.36
CA CYS A 214 9.83 -11.04 11.37
C CYS A 214 11.15 -11.66 10.91
N LYS A 215 11.72 -11.15 9.80
CA LYS A 215 13.02 -11.60 9.31
C LYS A 215 14.11 -11.38 10.35
N GLN A 216 14.11 -10.23 11.01
CA GLN A 216 15.05 -9.93 12.09
C GLN A 216 14.89 -10.90 13.26
N LYS A 217 13.66 -11.13 13.72
CA LYS A 217 13.38 -12.09 14.81
C LYS A 217 13.81 -13.51 14.43
N GLY A 218 13.55 -13.95 13.20
CA GLY A 218 14.00 -15.25 12.70
C GLY A 218 15.52 -15.38 12.68
N VAL A 219 16.23 -14.35 12.20
CA VAL A 219 17.71 -14.29 12.26
C VAL A 219 18.18 -14.36 13.72
N PHE A 220 17.62 -13.57 14.63
CA PHE A 220 17.99 -13.62 16.05
C PHE A 220 17.70 -14.98 16.68
N ALA A 221 16.57 -15.61 16.37
CA ALA A 221 16.22 -16.94 16.89
C ALA A 221 17.20 -18.03 16.44
N SER A 222 17.84 -17.85 15.27
CA SER A 222 18.86 -18.77 14.79
C SER A 222 20.23 -18.54 15.43
N LEU A 223 20.55 -17.31 15.82
CA LEU A 223 21.87 -16.95 16.35
C LEU A 223 21.99 -17.29 17.84
N PRO A 224 23.20 -17.67 18.32
CA PRO A 224 23.42 -17.94 19.74
C PRO A 224 23.14 -16.73 20.64
N VAL A 225 22.62 -17.03 21.83
CA VAL A 225 22.46 -16.08 22.95
C VAL A 225 23.50 -16.39 24.01
N TYR A 226 24.07 -15.36 24.62
CA TYR A 226 25.13 -15.47 25.62
C TYR A 226 24.72 -14.71 26.89
N ALA A 227 24.90 -15.30 28.08
CA ALA A 227 24.56 -14.65 29.35
C ALA A 227 25.58 -13.57 29.75
N SER A 228 26.86 -13.82 29.47
CA SER A 228 27.95 -12.90 29.75
C SER A 228 29.07 -13.11 28.74
N ILE A 229 29.49 -12.04 28.08
CA ILE A 229 30.60 -12.04 27.14
C ILE A 229 31.49 -10.82 27.40
N PRO A 230 32.81 -10.93 27.14
CA PRO A 230 33.72 -9.81 27.32
C PRO A 230 33.37 -8.61 26.43
N PRO A 231 33.71 -7.36 26.82
CA PRO A 231 33.31 -6.15 26.08
C PRO A 231 33.68 -6.15 24.59
N VAL A 232 34.83 -6.72 24.24
CA VAL A 232 35.28 -6.85 22.85
C VAL A 232 34.38 -7.80 22.05
N ALA A 233 34.03 -8.95 22.63
CA ALA A 233 33.12 -9.91 22.02
C ALA A 233 31.69 -9.37 21.96
N GLU A 234 31.24 -8.63 22.98
CA GLU A 234 29.94 -7.96 22.99
C GLU A 234 29.82 -6.96 21.85
N PHE A 235 30.85 -6.13 21.66
CA PHE A 235 30.90 -5.19 20.56
C PHE A 235 30.86 -5.91 19.21
N ALA A 236 31.68 -6.94 19.02
CA ALA A 236 31.73 -7.70 17.77
C ALA A 236 30.40 -8.42 17.46
N ASP A 237 29.81 -9.08 18.46
CA ASP A 237 28.50 -9.75 18.37
C ASP A 237 27.42 -8.75 17.97
N ARG A 238 27.38 -7.58 18.62
CA ARG A 238 26.42 -6.50 18.33
C ARG A 238 26.52 -6.02 16.88
N ILE A 239 27.72 -5.67 16.41
CA ILE A 239 27.91 -5.18 15.04
C ILE A 239 27.56 -6.26 14.01
N ALA A 240 27.99 -7.50 14.22
CA ALA A 240 27.67 -8.60 13.32
C ALA A 240 26.17 -8.91 13.26
N LYS A 241 25.47 -8.89 14.40
CA LYS A 241 24.01 -9.05 14.46
C LYS A 241 23.28 -7.91 13.77
N ILE A 242 23.69 -6.65 13.97
CA ILE A 242 23.12 -5.50 13.26
C ILE A 242 23.32 -5.64 11.75
N TYR A 243 24.53 -6.01 11.31
CA TYR A 243 24.82 -6.24 9.90
C TYR A 243 23.90 -7.32 9.29
N LYS A 244 23.78 -8.48 9.96
CA LYS A 244 22.94 -9.59 9.50
C LYS A 244 21.43 -9.29 9.50
N THR A 245 20.98 -8.30 10.27
CA THR A 245 19.54 -8.01 10.48
C THR A 245 19.05 -6.73 9.82
N LYS A 246 19.91 -5.71 9.73
CA LYS A 246 19.58 -4.37 9.23
C LYS A 246 20.46 -3.95 8.05
N GLY A 247 21.52 -4.69 7.76
CA GLY A 247 22.43 -4.40 6.67
C GLY A 247 23.58 -3.48 7.06
N ARG A 248 24.36 -3.09 6.04
CA ARG A 248 25.64 -2.39 6.18
C ARG A 248 25.50 -1.01 6.82
N ASP A 249 24.56 -0.19 6.35
CA ASP A 249 24.47 1.22 6.74
C ASP A 249 24.16 1.39 8.24
N GLU A 250 23.28 0.55 8.78
CA GLU A 250 22.92 0.53 10.20
C GLU A 250 24.08 0.02 11.07
N ALA A 251 24.87 -0.93 10.58
CA ALA A 251 26.08 -1.38 11.27
C ALA A 251 27.12 -0.25 11.33
N LEU A 252 27.30 0.52 10.25
CA LEU A 252 28.20 1.68 10.22
C LEU A 252 27.76 2.77 11.21
N LYS A 253 26.47 3.10 11.24
CA LYS A 253 25.91 4.06 12.22
C LYS A 253 26.18 3.61 13.66
N GLU A 254 26.14 2.30 13.92
CA GLU A 254 26.42 1.77 15.26
C GLU A 254 27.90 1.85 15.62
N ILE A 255 28.79 1.61 14.66
CA ILE A 255 30.24 1.82 14.83
C ILE A 255 30.53 3.30 15.12
N GLU A 256 29.85 4.23 14.45
CA GLU A 256 30.07 5.67 14.62
C GLU A 256 29.67 6.20 16.01
N LYS A 257 28.77 5.50 16.72
CA LYS A 257 28.39 5.83 18.11
C LYS A 257 29.42 5.37 19.14
N LEU A 258 30.45 4.62 18.74
CA LEU A 258 31.44 4.07 19.65
C LEU A 258 32.16 5.21 20.39
N LYS A 259 32.05 5.20 21.72
CA LYS A 259 32.78 6.09 22.64
C LYS A 259 33.54 5.23 23.63
N THR A 260 34.76 4.86 23.27
CA THR A 260 35.68 4.11 24.14
C THR A 260 37.10 4.53 23.80
N GLU A 261 38.02 4.41 24.77
CA GLU A 261 39.45 4.51 24.54
C GLU A 261 40.15 3.15 24.48
N ASP A 262 39.38 2.05 24.60
CA ASP A 262 39.91 0.69 24.49
C ASP A 262 40.44 0.41 23.09
N THR A 263 41.75 0.18 23.00
CA THR A 263 42.48 -0.08 21.76
C THR A 263 41.99 -1.34 21.05
N LYS A 264 41.62 -2.41 21.77
CA LYS A 264 41.12 -3.66 21.16
C LYS A 264 39.75 -3.42 20.53
N ILE A 265 38.85 -2.73 21.22
CA ILE A 265 37.52 -2.41 20.69
C ILE A 265 37.65 -1.48 19.47
N LYS A 266 38.50 -0.45 19.52
CA LYS A 266 38.77 0.43 18.37
C LYS A 266 39.35 -0.35 17.18
N SER A 267 40.26 -1.29 17.42
CA SER A 267 40.84 -2.15 16.37
C SER A 267 39.78 -3.05 15.73
N VAL A 268 38.91 -3.67 16.53
CA VAL A 268 37.78 -4.46 16.01
C VAL A 268 36.81 -3.58 15.22
N ALA A 269 36.50 -2.36 15.70
CA ALA A 269 35.66 -1.42 14.99
C ALA A 269 36.23 -1.04 13.61
N TYR A 270 37.54 -0.76 13.55
CA TYR A 270 38.20 -0.47 12.28
C TYR A 270 38.29 -1.71 11.37
N ALA A 271 38.42 -2.92 11.93
CA ALA A 271 38.37 -4.16 11.17
C ALA A 271 37.01 -4.37 10.48
N PHE A 272 35.90 -4.06 11.15
CA PHE A 272 34.59 -4.02 10.51
C PHE A 272 34.50 -2.97 9.40
N LEU A 273 35.08 -1.77 9.60
CA LEU A 273 35.13 -0.75 8.53
C LEU A 273 35.92 -1.25 7.31
N LEU A 274 37.02 -1.98 7.52
CA LEU A 274 37.78 -2.62 6.45
C LEU A 274 36.96 -3.71 5.73
N THR A 275 36.25 -4.55 6.48
CA THR A 275 35.37 -5.60 5.95
C THR A 275 34.21 -5.01 5.14
N PHE A 276 33.67 -3.86 5.54
CA PHE A 276 32.61 -3.17 4.82
C PHE A 276 33.11 -2.28 3.68
N GLY A 277 34.42 -2.06 3.55
CA GLY A 277 35.02 -1.16 2.56
C GLY A 277 34.75 0.33 2.82
N GLN A 278 34.63 0.73 4.08
CA GLN A 278 34.11 2.04 4.52
C GLN A 278 35.08 2.82 5.42
N THR A 279 36.38 2.73 5.15
CA THR A 279 37.44 3.42 5.92
C THR A 279 37.60 4.91 5.56
N LYS A 280 37.31 5.28 4.30
CA LYS A 280 37.48 6.65 3.80
C LYS A 280 36.72 7.65 4.68
N GLY A 281 37.41 8.71 5.12
CA GLY A 281 36.86 9.76 5.99
C GLY A 281 36.75 9.39 7.47
N ARG A 282 37.10 8.17 7.86
CA ARG A 282 37.04 7.69 9.26
C ARG A 282 38.42 7.34 9.83
N GLU A 283 39.44 7.25 8.98
CA GLU A 283 40.83 6.93 9.33
C GLU A 283 41.42 7.81 10.43
N TRP A 284 41.07 9.10 10.48
CA TRP A 284 41.62 10.04 11.47
C TRP A 284 41.22 9.72 12.91
N LYS A 285 40.14 8.94 13.11
CA LYS A 285 39.64 8.54 14.44
C LYS A 285 40.44 7.40 15.08
N TYR A 286 41.37 6.80 14.34
CA TYR A 286 42.08 5.61 14.75
C TYR A 286 43.60 5.81 14.69
N SER A 287 44.29 5.30 15.70
CA SER A 287 45.75 5.34 15.79
C SER A 287 46.41 4.38 14.79
N LYS A 288 47.72 4.52 14.58
CA LYS A 288 48.48 3.62 13.70
C LYS A 288 48.40 2.16 14.18
N ILE A 289 48.55 1.95 15.49
CA ILE A 289 48.48 0.63 16.13
C ILE A 289 47.11 0.00 15.90
N GLU A 290 46.03 0.76 16.09
CA GLU A 290 44.66 0.25 15.88
C GLU A 290 44.42 -0.16 14.43
N LYS A 291 44.94 0.61 13.46
CA LYS A 291 44.80 0.30 12.03
C LYS A 291 45.57 -0.95 11.64
N GLU A 292 46.80 -1.10 12.11
CA GLU A 292 47.62 -2.29 11.85
C GLU A 292 46.99 -3.53 12.47
N PHE A 293 46.52 -3.43 13.71
CA PHE A 293 45.87 -4.56 14.37
C PHE A 293 44.53 -4.91 13.72
N ALA A 294 43.76 -3.92 13.31
CA ALA A 294 42.53 -4.12 12.55
C ALA A 294 42.73 -4.85 11.22
N GLN A 295 43.86 -4.61 10.54
CA GLN A 295 44.19 -5.31 9.29
C GLN A 295 44.35 -6.81 9.52
N PHE A 296 44.95 -7.20 10.66
CA PHE A 296 45.03 -8.59 11.09
C PHE A 296 43.65 -9.17 11.43
N LEU A 297 42.81 -8.41 12.13
CA LEU A 297 41.47 -8.84 12.55
C LEU A 297 40.43 -8.88 11.41
N LYS A 298 40.74 -8.29 10.25
CA LYS A 298 39.81 -8.15 9.11
C LYS A 298 39.17 -9.48 8.71
N GLU A 299 39.97 -10.52 8.50
CA GLU A 299 39.45 -11.84 8.09
C GLU A 299 38.57 -12.48 9.17
N GLY A 300 38.90 -12.28 10.45
CA GLY A 300 38.05 -12.72 11.57
C GLY A 300 36.70 -12.02 11.58
N THR A 301 36.67 -10.68 11.40
CA THR A 301 35.41 -9.93 11.30
C THR A 301 34.59 -10.33 10.08
N LYS A 302 35.23 -10.59 8.94
CA LYS A 302 34.59 -11.06 7.71
C LYS A 302 33.91 -12.42 7.92
N LYS A 303 34.65 -13.39 8.47
CA LYS A 303 34.09 -14.71 8.82
C LYS A 303 32.89 -14.59 9.77
N LEU A 304 32.96 -13.70 10.76
CA LEU A 304 31.84 -13.50 11.68
C LEU A 304 30.58 -12.98 10.98
N VAL A 305 30.70 -11.98 10.10
CA VAL A 305 29.52 -11.43 9.39
C VAL A 305 28.97 -12.37 8.33
N GLU A 306 29.80 -13.22 7.72
CA GLU A 306 29.41 -14.20 6.70
C GLU A 306 28.97 -15.56 7.28
N SER A 307 29.29 -15.84 8.54
CA SER A 307 29.03 -17.15 9.19
C SER A 307 27.56 -17.57 9.18
N LYS A 308 27.33 -18.88 9.07
CA LYS A 308 26.01 -19.47 9.35
C LYS A 308 25.74 -19.55 10.86
N PRO A 309 24.49 -19.69 11.31
CA PRO A 309 24.16 -19.73 12.73
C PRO A 309 24.94 -20.79 13.54
N GLU A 310 25.15 -21.97 12.97
CA GLU A 310 25.91 -23.08 13.54
C GLU A 310 27.41 -22.76 13.74
N GLU A 311 27.99 -21.94 12.85
CA GLU A 311 29.41 -21.55 12.85
C GLU A 311 29.66 -20.26 13.64
N TYR A 312 28.61 -19.48 13.89
CA TYR A 312 28.68 -18.12 14.43
C TYR A 312 29.46 -18.04 15.75
N HIS A 313 29.19 -18.99 16.66
CA HIS A 313 29.86 -19.02 17.96
C HIS A 313 31.36 -19.23 17.85
N ASN A 314 31.78 -20.17 16.99
CA ASN A 314 33.19 -20.46 16.77
C ASN A 314 33.88 -19.27 16.11
N ALA A 315 33.22 -18.61 15.16
CA ALA A 315 33.73 -17.40 14.53
C ALA A 315 33.92 -16.25 15.53
N LEU A 316 32.97 -16.05 16.46
CA LEU A 316 33.06 -15.03 17.50
C LEU A 316 34.17 -15.34 18.51
N GLN A 317 34.29 -16.59 18.96
CA GLN A 317 35.34 -17.04 19.87
C GLN A 317 36.74 -16.89 19.24
N LEU A 318 36.86 -17.22 17.94
CA LEU A 318 38.12 -17.07 17.21
C LEU A 318 38.52 -15.61 17.10
N LEU A 319 37.59 -14.72 16.71
CA LEU A 319 37.85 -13.29 16.64
C LEU A 319 38.28 -12.73 18.01
N LEU A 320 37.63 -13.14 19.10
CA LEU A 320 38.02 -12.74 20.45
C LEU A 320 39.45 -13.20 20.78
N LYS A 321 39.80 -14.44 20.44
CA LYS A 321 41.16 -14.96 20.62
C LYS A 321 42.20 -14.18 19.81
N ASP A 322 41.86 -13.80 18.58
CA ASP A 322 42.72 -13.01 17.69
C ASP A 322 42.97 -11.59 18.24
N THR A 323 42.11 -11.09 19.13
CA THR A 323 42.35 -9.83 19.89
C THR A 323 43.31 -10.01 21.08
N GLY A 324 43.88 -11.21 21.25
CA GLY A 324 44.75 -11.57 22.36
C GLY A 324 44.01 -11.74 23.69
N SER A 325 42.69 -12.00 23.67
CA SER A 325 41.95 -12.40 24.89
C SER A 325 42.03 -13.92 25.08
N THR A 326 42.14 -14.35 26.33
CA THR A 326 42.08 -15.77 26.74
C THR A 326 40.71 -16.17 27.27
N GLU A 327 39.74 -15.25 27.25
CA GLU A 327 38.38 -15.47 27.75
C GLU A 327 37.58 -16.38 26.82
N ILE A 328 36.68 -17.17 27.41
CA ILE A 328 35.84 -18.14 26.70
C ILE A 328 34.38 -17.71 26.78
N ILE A 329 33.76 -17.56 25.63
CA ILE A 329 32.34 -17.27 25.46
C ILE A 329 31.55 -18.56 25.70
N ARG A 330 30.49 -18.48 26.50
CA ARG A 330 29.59 -19.62 26.76
C ARG A 330 28.20 -19.34 26.21
N LYS A 331 27.66 -20.27 25.42
CA LYS A 331 26.26 -20.25 24.99
C LYS A 331 25.34 -20.43 26.20
N ASN A 332 24.19 -19.77 26.18
CA ASN A 332 23.08 -20.07 27.07
C ASN A 332 22.37 -21.36 26.68
#